data_AF-A0A318RRC2-F1
#
_entry.id   AF-A0A318RRC2-F1
#
_cell.length_a   1.000
_cell.length_b   1.000
_cell.length_c   1.000
_cell.angle_alpha   90.00
_cell.angle_beta   90.00
_cell.angle_gamma   90.00
#
_symmetry.space_group_name_H-M   'P 1'
#
loop_
_entity.id
_entity.type
_entity.pdbx_description
1 polymer ?
#
loop_
_entity_poly.entity_id
_entity_poly.type
_entity_poly.pdbx_seq_one_letter_code
_entity_poly.pdbx_strand_id
1 'polypeptide(L)'
;MLDPGRRNRTLADVLAALHEHFSTSTRLDRRASLFRVGHEAGMRFARICVLDKLTSEVGHTSGSVTGGRPDRRRERASLQSIEVRLTNELSTATKRDPEYDAGYRAGVELALRYLALAHTTIDLEAAAVDGTSDRTAKSSTTKIC
;
A
#
# COMPACT_ATOMS: atom_id res chain seq x y z
N MET A 1 -2.64 0.50 16.93
CA MET A 1 -2.34 -0.90 17.27
C MET A 1 -3.11 -1.77 16.28
N LEU A 2 -2.45 -2.33 15.27
CA LEU A 2 -3.10 -3.13 14.22
C LEU A 2 -3.32 -4.54 14.75
N ASP A 3 -4.57 -5.00 14.74
CA ASP A 3 -5.01 -6.32 15.19
C ASP A 3 -4.35 -7.45 14.36
N PRO A 4 -3.65 -8.41 14.99
CA PRO A 4 -3.00 -9.54 14.32
C PRO A 4 -3.97 -10.65 13.85
N GLY A 5 -5.29 -10.49 14.05
CA GLY A 5 -6.28 -11.53 13.80
C GLY A 5 -6.73 -11.76 12.35
N ARG A 6 -6.49 -10.85 11.40
CA ARG A 6 -6.97 -11.01 10.01
C ARG A 6 -5.93 -11.73 9.14
N ARG A 7 -5.89 -13.05 9.21
CA ARG A 7 -5.03 -13.93 8.37
C ARG A 7 -5.37 -13.98 6.87
N ASN A 8 -6.29 -13.15 6.39
CA ASN A 8 -6.65 -13.01 4.97
C ASN A 8 -6.96 -11.54 4.70
N ARG A 9 -5.95 -10.66 4.76
CA ARG A 9 -6.10 -9.32 4.19
C ARG A 9 -6.01 -9.46 2.67
N THR A 10 -7.01 -8.92 1.99
CA THR A 10 -6.98 -8.79 0.54
C THR A 10 -6.18 -7.55 0.14
N LEU A 11 -5.65 -7.52 -1.08
CA LEU A 11 -5.11 -6.28 -1.67
C LEU A 11 -6.07 -5.09 -1.51
N ALA A 12 -7.38 -5.31 -1.63
CA ALA A 12 -8.39 -4.29 -1.43
C ALA A 12 -8.38 -3.72 0.00
N ASP A 13 -8.18 -4.57 1.03
CA ASP A 13 -8.04 -4.11 2.42
C ASP A 13 -6.77 -3.26 2.62
N VAL A 14 -5.66 -3.65 2.00
CA VAL A 14 -4.39 -2.90 2.06
C VAL A 14 -4.53 -1.53 1.40
N LEU A 15 -5.12 -1.50 0.20
CA LEU A 15 -5.36 -0.26 -0.53
C LEU A 15 -6.39 0.64 0.20
N ALA A 16 -7.42 0.07 0.81
CA ALA A 16 -8.37 0.82 1.64
C ALA A 16 -7.70 1.43 2.88
N ALA A 17 -6.79 0.69 3.54
CA ALA A 17 -6.02 1.22 4.66
C ALA A 17 -5.11 2.39 4.22
N LEU A 18 -4.41 2.25 3.08
CA LEU A 18 -3.61 3.34 2.51
C LEU A 18 -4.46 4.57 2.17
N HIS A 19 -5.64 4.36 1.60
CA HIS A 19 -6.59 5.44 1.30
C HIS A 19 -6.99 6.22 2.56
N GLU A 20 -7.31 5.52 3.65
CA GLU A 20 -7.70 6.15 4.92
C GLU A 20 -6.54 6.95 5.52
N HIS A 21 -5.33 6.39 5.52
CA HIS A 21 -4.12 7.09 5.98
C HIS A 21 -3.83 8.36 5.18
N PHE A 22 -4.06 8.32 3.87
CA PHE A 22 -3.87 9.50 3.03
C PHE A 22 -4.98 10.53 3.22
N SER A 23 -6.22 10.09 3.45
CA SER A 23 -7.39 10.98 3.65
C SER A 23 -7.37 11.72 4.99
N THR A 24 -6.87 11.08 6.05
CA THR A 24 -6.71 11.72 7.37
C THR A 24 -5.64 12.82 7.37
N SER A 25 -4.64 12.68 6.49
CA SER A 25 -3.54 13.64 6.37
C SER A 25 -3.88 14.87 5.53
N THR A 26 -4.99 14.87 4.78
CA THR A 26 -5.37 15.93 3.81
C THR A 26 -6.41 16.92 4.32
N ARG A 27 -6.64 17.07 5.63
CA ARG A 27 -7.60 18.06 6.15
C ARG A 27 -6.87 19.33 6.58
N LEU A 28 -7.10 20.44 5.87
CA LEU A 28 -6.54 21.76 6.22
C LEU A 28 -7.58 22.78 6.69
N ASP A 29 -7.05 23.68 7.53
CA ASP A 29 -7.68 24.90 8.03
C ASP A 29 -7.31 26.09 7.13
N ARG A 30 -8.16 27.13 7.06
CA ARG A 30 -8.08 28.24 6.08
C ARG A 30 -6.81 29.12 6.17
N ARG A 31 -5.94 28.91 7.17
CA ARG A 31 -4.70 29.68 7.44
C ARG A 31 -3.41 28.86 7.29
N ALA A 32 -3.45 27.74 6.57
CA ALA A 32 -2.28 26.86 6.43
C ALA A 32 -1.14 27.52 5.61
N SER A 33 0.11 27.27 5.99
CA SER A 33 1.30 27.70 5.24
C SER A 33 1.40 27.01 3.88
N LEU A 34 2.16 27.58 2.93
CA LEU A 34 2.35 27.00 1.59
C LEU A 34 2.95 25.60 1.67
N PHE A 35 3.84 25.35 2.63
CA PHE A 35 4.34 24.02 2.93
C PHE A 35 3.21 23.02 3.20
N ARG A 36 2.23 23.39 4.04
CA ARG A 36 1.11 22.50 4.39
C ARG A 36 0.20 22.24 3.20
N VAL A 37 -0.04 23.26 2.38
CA VAL A 37 -0.83 23.12 1.13
C VAL A 37 -0.13 22.19 0.15
N GLY A 38 1.20 22.35 -0.01
CA GLY A 38 2.01 21.43 -0.80
C GLY A 38 1.95 20.01 -0.26
N HIS A 39 2.13 19.83 1.04
CA HIS A 39 2.08 18.53 1.72
C HIS A 39 0.74 17.82 1.51
N GLU A 40 -0.37 18.53 1.66
CA GLU A 40 -1.70 17.99 1.35
C GLU A 40 -1.81 17.57 -0.12
N ALA A 41 -1.34 18.40 -1.05
CA ALA A 41 -1.38 18.07 -2.47
C ALA A 41 -0.59 16.79 -2.78
N GLY A 42 0.57 16.58 -2.15
CA GLY A 42 1.35 15.35 -2.27
C GLY A 42 0.60 14.12 -1.74
N MET A 43 -0.02 14.23 -0.56
CA MET A 43 -0.84 13.16 0.02
C MET A 43 -2.09 12.87 -0.83
N ARG A 44 -2.70 13.90 -1.43
CA ARG A 44 -3.86 13.76 -2.32
C ARG A 44 -3.49 13.05 -3.62
N PHE A 45 -2.32 13.35 -4.19
CA PHE A 45 -1.80 12.63 -5.36
C PHE A 45 -1.60 11.14 -5.05
N ALA A 46 -1.00 10.82 -3.90
CA ALA A 46 -0.85 9.43 -3.46
C ALA A 46 -2.21 8.72 -3.30
N ARG A 47 -3.20 9.39 -2.73
CA ARG A 47 -4.58 8.90 -2.62
C ARG A 47 -5.21 8.59 -3.97
N ILE A 48 -5.01 9.46 -4.97
CA ILE A 48 -5.50 9.23 -6.33
C ILE A 48 -4.85 7.97 -6.92
N CYS A 49 -3.53 7.81 -6.75
CA CYS A 49 -2.83 6.63 -7.25
C CYS A 49 -3.34 5.31 -6.63
N VAL A 50 -3.66 5.32 -5.33
CA VAL A 50 -4.28 4.18 -4.62
C VAL A 50 -5.71 3.93 -5.11
N LEU A 51 -6.52 4.98 -5.28
CA LEU A 51 -7.89 4.88 -5.79
C LEU A 51 -7.93 4.32 -7.21
N ASP A 52 -7.03 4.76 -8.10
CA ASP A 52 -6.92 4.24 -9.46
C ASP A 52 -6.62 2.73 -9.47
N LYS A 53 -5.86 2.25 -8.48
CA LYS A 53 -5.63 0.82 -8.31
C LYS A 53 -6.85 0.10 -7.75
N LEU A 54 -7.50 0.63 -6.72
CA LEU A 54 -8.74 0.06 -6.20
C LEU A 54 -9.80 -0.13 -7.29
N THR A 55 -10.02 0.88 -8.13
CA THR A 55 -10.99 0.81 -9.23
C THR A 55 -10.57 -0.19 -10.30
N SER A 56 -9.29 -0.25 -10.64
CA SER A 56 -8.76 -1.26 -11.57
C SER A 56 -8.97 -2.68 -11.04
N GLU A 57 -8.70 -2.91 -9.75
CA GLU A 57 -8.85 -4.22 -9.10
C GLU A 57 -10.30 -4.71 -9.07
N VAL A 58 -11.27 -3.82 -8.78
CA VAL A 58 -12.71 -4.12 -8.81
C VAL A 58 -13.19 -4.52 -10.21
N GLY A 59 -12.59 -3.97 -11.27
CA GLY A 59 -12.88 -4.37 -12.65
C GLY A 59 -12.43 -5.80 -12.99
N HIS A 60 -11.42 -6.35 -12.30
CA HIS A 60 -10.90 -7.69 -12.56
C HIS A 60 -11.63 -8.79 -11.77
N THR A 61 -12.31 -8.45 -10.67
CA THR A 61 -13.01 -9.42 -9.83
C THR A 61 -14.28 -9.99 -10.46
N SER A 62 -14.83 -9.34 -11.50
CA SER A 62 -16.04 -9.81 -12.19
C SER A 62 -15.84 -11.04 -13.10
N GLY A 63 -14.57 -11.43 -13.36
CA GLY A 63 -14.25 -12.53 -14.28
C GLY A 63 -13.64 -13.79 -13.65
N SER A 64 -13.27 -13.77 -12.37
CA SER A 64 -12.51 -14.86 -11.75
C SER A 64 -13.02 -15.20 -10.35
N VAL A 65 -14.25 -15.73 -10.27
CA VAL A 65 -14.72 -16.45 -9.09
C VAL A 65 -14.28 -17.90 -9.23
N THR A 66 -13.00 -18.17 -9.03
CA THR A 66 -12.54 -19.50 -8.63
C THR A 66 -11.60 -19.32 -7.45
N GLY A 67 -11.86 -20.07 -6.38
CA GLY A 67 -11.20 -19.98 -5.07
C GLY A 67 -9.70 -20.33 -5.09
N GLY A 68 -8.92 -19.53 -5.81
CA GLY A 68 -7.47 -19.57 -5.81
C GLY A 68 -6.92 -18.66 -4.71
N ARG A 69 -5.82 -19.11 -4.10
CA ARG A 69 -5.01 -18.32 -3.16
C ARG A 69 -4.82 -16.86 -3.63
N PRO A 70 -4.68 -15.90 -2.71
CA PRO A 70 -4.28 -14.53 -3.07
C PRO A 70 -3.02 -14.58 -3.95
N ASP A 71 -3.11 -14.01 -5.16
CA ASP A 71 -1.98 -13.91 -6.09
C ASP A 71 -1.03 -12.81 -5.59
N ARG A 72 -0.18 -13.16 -4.64
CA ARG A 72 0.79 -12.24 -4.01
C ARG A 72 1.70 -11.56 -5.03
N ARG A 73 1.94 -12.18 -6.20
CA ARG A 73 2.71 -11.56 -7.28
C ARG A 73 1.93 -10.38 -7.87
N ARG A 74 0.63 -10.54 -8.06
CA ARG A 74 -0.29 -9.47 -8.48
C ARG A 74 -0.39 -8.38 -7.42
N GLU A 75 -0.48 -8.74 -6.14
CA GLU A 75 -0.52 -7.76 -5.04
C GLU A 75 0.75 -6.89 -4.98
N ARG A 76 1.93 -7.52 -5.06
CA ARG A 76 3.21 -6.80 -5.14
C ARG A 76 3.30 -5.92 -6.39
N ALA A 77 2.88 -6.42 -7.55
CA ALA A 77 2.88 -5.64 -8.78
C ALA A 77 1.96 -4.41 -8.69
N SER A 78 0.80 -4.53 -8.04
CA SER A 78 -0.12 -3.43 -7.84
C SER A 78 0.47 -2.34 -6.94
N LEU A 79 1.12 -2.71 -5.82
CA LEU A 79 1.83 -1.74 -4.97
C LEU A 79 3.05 -1.11 -5.66
N GLN A 80 3.86 -1.90 -6.36
CA GLN A 80 5.02 -1.43 -7.11
C GLN A 80 4.60 -0.43 -8.20
N SER A 81 3.45 -0.64 -8.84
CA SER A 81 2.94 0.31 -9.83
C SER A 81 2.51 1.65 -9.20
N ILE A 82 2.07 1.67 -7.94
CA ILE A 82 1.80 2.93 -7.22
C ILE A 82 3.13 3.62 -6.89
N GLU A 83 4.11 2.88 -6.39
CA GLU A 83 5.44 3.38 -6.07
C GLU A 83 6.10 4.06 -7.28
N VAL A 84 6.08 3.41 -8.45
CA VAL A 84 6.63 3.98 -9.69
C VAL A 84 5.95 5.31 -10.05
N ARG A 85 4.63 5.42 -9.90
CA ARG A 85 3.91 6.67 -10.17
C ARG A 85 4.33 7.79 -9.22
N LEU A 86 4.49 7.48 -7.93
CA LEU A 86 4.93 8.46 -6.94
C LEU A 86 6.37 8.92 -7.17
N THR A 87 7.27 8.00 -7.51
CA THR A 87 8.68 8.34 -7.81
C THR A 87 8.83 9.15 -9.08
N ASN A 88 8.05 8.84 -10.13
CA ASN A 88 8.02 9.62 -11.36
C ASN A 88 7.48 11.04 -11.12
N GLU A 89 6.48 11.18 -10.26
CA GLU A 89 5.93 12.47 -9.87
C GLU A 89 6.97 13.33 -9.14
N LEU A 90 7.71 12.77 -8.18
CA LEU A 90 8.81 13.46 -7.49
C LEU A 90 9.89 13.98 -8.45
N SER A 91 10.15 13.24 -9.52
CA SER A 91 11.16 13.59 -10.52
C SER A 91 10.72 14.73 -11.45
N THR A 92 9.42 15.03 -11.52
CA THR A 92 8.84 16.00 -12.46
C THR A 92 8.18 17.20 -11.78
N ALA A 93 7.93 17.13 -10.46
CA ALA A 93 7.32 18.17 -9.65
C ALA A 93 8.34 19.25 -9.22
N THR A 94 8.78 20.09 -10.15
CA THR A 94 9.63 21.25 -9.85
C THR A 94 9.27 22.44 -10.75
N LYS A 95 8.17 23.15 -10.43
CA LYS A 95 7.72 24.32 -11.24
C LYS A 95 6.96 25.38 -10.43
N ARG A 96 6.93 25.33 -9.09
CA ARG A 96 6.16 26.28 -8.28
C ARG A 96 7.04 26.98 -7.23
N ASP A 97 6.37 27.53 -6.21
CA ASP A 97 6.99 28.11 -5.03
C ASP A 97 7.82 27.05 -4.26
N PRO A 98 9.06 27.37 -3.84
CA PRO A 98 9.94 26.42 -3.15
C PRO A 98 9.35 25.85 -1.86
N GLU A 99 8.56 26.63 -1.11
CA GLU A 99 7.93 26.18 0.14
C GLU A 99 6.82 25.17 -0.17
N TYR A 100 6.00 25.45 -1.18
CA TYR A 100 5.01 24.51 -1.69
C TYR A 100 5.66 23.22 -2.20
N ASP A 101 6.72 23.33 -3.01
CA ASP A 101 7.41 22.17 -3.60
C ASP A 101 8.11 21.32 -2.53
N ALA A 102 8.63 21.94 -1.46
CA ALA A 102 9.15 21.21 -0.29
C ALA A 102 8.03 20.45 0.44
N GLY A 103 6.88 21.10 0.64
CA GLY A 103 5.69 20.46 1.22
C GLY A 103 5.24 19.26 0.40
N TYR A 104 5.07 19.45 -0.91
CA TYR A 104 4.63 18.43 -1.86
C TYR A 104 5.52 17.19 -1.82
N ARG A 105 6.84 17.38 -1.92
CA ARG A 105 7.82 16.30 -1.81
C ARG A 105 7.70 15.57 -0.48
N ALA A 106 7.61 16.30 0.64
CA ALA A 106 7.45 15.69 1.96
C ALA A 106 6.15 14.84 2.07
N GLY A 107 5.06 15.26 1.42
CA GLY A 107 3.83 14.48 1.34
C GLY A 107 4.00 13.18 0.55
N VAL A 108 4.60 13.27 -0.64
CA VAL A 108 4.83 12.08 -1.48
C VAL A 108 5.82 11.11 -0.83
N GLU A 109 6.89 11.60 -0.20
CA GLU A 109 7.84 10.79 0.56
C GLU A 109 7.19 10.05 1.73
N LEU A 110 6.28 10.71 2.45
CA LEU A 110 5.51 10.06 3.52
C LEU A 110 4.63 8.94 2.96
N ALA A 111 3.98 9.16 1.82
CA ALA A 111 3.19 8.13 1.14
C ALA A 111 4.03 6.91 0.72
N LEU A 112 5.25 7.15 0.21
CA LEU A 112 6.19 6.07 -0.12
C LEU A 112 6.58 5.24 1.11
N ARG A 113 6.76 5.87 2.29
CA ARG A 113 7.00 5.14 3.54
C ARG A 113 5.83 4.24 3.92
N TYR A 114 4.59 4.71 3.75
CA TYR A 114 3.40 3.88 4.00
C TYR A 114 3.29 2.72 3.01
N LEU A 115 3.67 2.92 1.75
CA LEU A 115 3.75 1.82 0.76
C LEU A 115 4.82 0.79 1.11
N ALA A 116 5.99 1.22 1.56
CA ALA A 116 7.04 0.31 2.02
C ALA A 116 6.55 -0.53 3.22
N LEU A 117 5.82 0.07 4.16
CA LEU A 117 5.18 -0.66 5.26
C LEU A 117 4.16 -1.69 4.74
N ALA A 118 3.35 -1.33 3.74
CA ALA A 118 2.42 -2.25 3.11
C ALA A 118 3.14 -3.44 2.44
N HIS A 119 4.24 -3.19 1.71
CA HIS A 119 5.10 -4.23 1.15
C HIS A 119 5.63 -5.20 2.22
N THR A 120 6.23 -4.66 3.29
CA THR A 120 6.75 -5.50 4.38
C THR A 120 5.67 -6.33 5.06
N THR A 121 4.45 -5.80 5.18
CA THR A 121 3.32 -6.52 5.76
C THR A 121 2.94 -7.72 4.89
N ILE A 122 2.85 -7.54 3.57
CA ILE A 122 2.57 -8.63 2.62
C ILE A 122 3.69 -9.68 2.64
N ASP A 123 4.94 -9.26 2.75
CA ASP A 123 6.10 -10.17 2.77
C ASP A 123 6.17 -10.99 4.07
N LEU A 124 5.86 -10.40 5.21
CA LEU A 124 5.77 -11.10 6.50
C LEU A 124 4.62 -12.11 6.52
N GLU A 125 3.45 -11.72 6.01
CA GLU A 125 2.33 -12.63 5.81
C GLU A 125 2.68 -13.75 4.82
N ALA A 126 3.56 -13.47 3.84
CA ALA A 126 4.05 -14.46 2.92
C ALA A 126 4.88 -15.54 3.58
N ALA A 127 5.88 -15.13 4.35
CA ALA A 127 6.76 -16.02 5.11
C ALA A 127 6.00 -16.85 6.15
N ALA A 128 4.97 -16.29 6.78
CA ALA A 128 4.17 -16.98 7.81
C ALA A 128 3.38 -18.18 7.23
N VAL A 129 2.85 -18.06 6.01
CA VAL A 129 2.07 -19.12 5.35
C VAL A 129 2.98 -20.28 4.89
N ASP A 130 4.15 -19.96 4.35
CA ASP A 130 5.11 -20.97 3.88
C ASP A 130 5.73 -21.75 5.06
N GLY A 131 6.02 -21.07 6.18
CA GLY A 131 6.55 -21.69 7.40
C GLY A 131 5.57 -22.59 8.16
N THR A 132 4.25 -22.42 7.96
CA THR A 132 3.23 -23.36 8.49
C THR A 132 3.12 -24.63 7.67
N SER A 133 3.33 -24.56 6.34
CA SER A 133 3.22 -25.73 5.47
C SER A 133 4.36 -26.73 5.72
N ASP A 134 5.57 -26.26 6.06
CA ASP A 134 6.73 -27.11 6.35
C ASP A 134 6.67 -27.78 7.74
N ARG A 135 5.92 -27.20 8.69
CA ARG A 135 5.74 -27.79 10.05
C ARG A 135 4.78 -28.98 10.06
N THR A 136 3.75 -28.96 9.21
CA THR A 136 2.83 -30.11 9.03
C THR A 136 3.47 -31.30 8.32
N ALA A 137 4.51 -31.09 7.50
CA ALA A 137 5.20 -32.17 6.79
C ALA A 137 6.18 -32.96 7.70
N LYS A 138 6.74 -32.33 8.73
CA LYS A 138 7.74 -32.94 9.63
C LYS A 138 7.17 -33.77 10.79
N SER A 139 5.86 -33.73 11.03
CA SER A 139 5.23 -34.48 12.14
C SER A 139 4.89 -35.94 11.80
N SER A 140 5.17 -36.41 10.58
CA SER A 140 4.68 -37.72 10.08
C SER A 140 5.71 -38.85 10.11
N THR A 141 6.92 -38.64 10.63
CA THR A 141 7.98 -39.66 10.62
C THR A 141 8.51 -39.96 12.01
N THR A 142 7.68 -40.63 12.81
CA THR A 142 8.18 -41.43 13.93
C THR A 142 7.42 -42.75 13.90
N LYS A 143 7.88 -43.68 13.05
CA LYS A 143 7.55 -45.09 13.21
C LYS A 143 8.54 -45.70 14.19
N ILE A 144 7.93 -46.21 15.25
CA ILE A 144 8.46 -46.97 16.37
C ILE A 144 9.21 -48.21 15.85
N CYS A 145 10.41 -48.46 16.39
CA CYS A 145 11.04 -49.77 16.43
C CYS A 145 10.89 -50.33 17.84
#